data_AF-A0A1Y2IP40-F1
#
_entry.id   AF-A0A1Y2IP40-F1
#
_cell.length_a   1.000
_cell.length_b   1.000
_cell.length_c   1.000
_cell.angle_alpha   90.00
_cell.angle_beta   90.00
_cell.angle_gamma   90.00
#
_symmetry.space_group_name_H-M   'P 1'
#
loop_
_entity.id
_entity.type
_entity.pdbx_description
1 polymer ?
#
loop_
_entity_poly.entity_id
_entity_poly.type
_entity_poly.pdbx_seq_one_letter_code
_entity_poly.pdbx_strand_id
1 'polypeptide(L)'
;MPSPLYVPILIAGMLITGSSNSLWSKWQDMQCVENCNDPNPANHVLYEQPVWQTLQMFLGEMLCFLPVIFTWARSRRQSQPLRLPSDSEEEPAAGAKAEIPLQHLHGWKVFLLWFPAACDLTGTTLMNVGLLYTPVSIYQMTRGALVLFVGILSVIFLRRRLWLYQWISLITVMAGVSLVGLSGSLVKDAVKESAVNMLDELPPGEPVEEPEVTKVLVGVFFILFAQIFTAAQFVIEEKILNRYSVAPLVAVGYEGLFGALSIVLAMPLLARFSSVSPFFDLPRGWHQMIDTPAVLWSGVVIALSIALFNFFGLSVTRHVSATARSLTDTCRTLSIWIVSLGLGWEVLVFPISLLQVAGFALLVYGTFLFNRLVRPPSFLRPRSEDVPAAPTEDEGETQTLLAEEALEDTAILPSELGRSGFDVVPPEEHAAHPHKHSRARTASAGPVLAADDGDFRV
;
A
#
# COMPACT_ATOMS: atom_id res chain seq x y z
N MET A 1 -2.66 -17.81 -6.31
CA MET A 1 -3.46 -16.90 -5.46
C MET A 1 -2.62 -16.50 -4.26
N PRO A 2 -2.52 -15.22 -3.88
CA PRO A 2 -1.81 -14.84 -2.66
C PRO A 2 -2.47 -15.52 -1.44
N SER A 3 -1.67 -15.95 -0.46
CA SER A 3 -2.18 -16.58 0.76
C SER A 3 -3.13 -15.62 1.50
N PRO A 4 -4.12 -16.12 2.26
CA PRO A 4 -5.04 -15.27 3.02
C PRO A 4 -4.34 -14.36 4.05
N LEU A 5 -3.09 -14.68 4.39
CA LEU A 5 -2.24 -13.90 5.29
C LEU A 5 -1.47 -12.78 4.61
N TYR A 6 -1.40 -12.75 3.26
CA TYR A 6 -0.56 -11.81 2.55
C TYR A 6 -0.94 -10.33 2.80
N VAL A 7 -2.21 -9.98 2.65
CA VAL A 7 -2.68 -8.60 2.86
C VAL A 7 -2.54 -8.15 4.33
N PRO A 8 -2.94 -8.96 5.33
CA PRO A 8 -2.68 -8.64 6.74
C PRO A 8 -1.19 -8.43 7.06
N ILE A 9 -0.28 -9.23 6.48
CA ILE A 9 1.16 -9.06 6.66
C ILE A 9 1.65 -7.72 6.09
N LEU A 10 1.14 -7.30 4.93
CA LEU A 10 1.49 -5.99 4.36
C LEU A 10 1.01 -4.83 5.24
N ILE A 11 -0.21 -4.91 5.77
CA ILE A 11 -0.77 -3.89 6.67
C ILE A 11 0.03 -3.84 7.98
N ALA A 12 0.33 -5.00 8.57
CA ALA A 12 1.15 -5.08 9.78
C ALA A 12 2.58 -4.55 9.55
N GLY A 13 3.19 -4.90 8.41
CA GLY A 13 4.49 -4.39 7.99
C GLY A 13 4.50 -2.87 7.86
N MET A 14 3.48 -2.29 7.23
CA MET A 14 3.30 -0.84 7.12
C MET A 14 3.18 -0.17 8.50
N LEU A 15 2.38 -0.75 9.42
CA LEU A 15 2.22 -0.21 10.77
C LEU A 15 3.53 -0.23 11.56
N ILE A 16 4.22 -1.38 11.59
CA ILE A 16 5.46 -1.56 12.36
C ILE A 16 6.55 -0.62 11.84
N THR A 17 6.79 -0.62 10.53
CA THR A 17 7.84 0.20 9.90
C THR A 17 7.52 1.69 10.00
N GLY A 18 6.25 2.06 9.83
CA GLY A 18 5.79 3.44 10.00
C GLY A 18 5.92 3.93 11.43
N SER A 19 5.54 3.12 12.43
CA SER A 19 5.70 3.46 13.85
C SER A 19 7.17 3.57 14.24
N SER A 20 8.00 2.65 13.75
CA SER A 20 9.46 2.72 13.97
C SER A 20 10.04 4.02 13.40
N ASN A 21 9.68 4.38 12.16
CA ASN A 21 10.10 5.64 11.54
C ASN A 21 9.76 6.86 12.40
N SER A 22 8.51 6.97 12.87
CA SER A 22 8.08 8.10 13.70
C SER A 22 8.76 8.15 15.07
N LEU A 23 8.99 7.00 15.71
CA LEU A 23 9.68 6.93 17.00
C LEU A 23 11.15 7.31 16.88
N TRP A 24 11.83 6.81 15.84
CA TRP A 24 13.22 7.17 15.59
C TRP A 24 13.38 8.64 15.17
N SER A 25 12.46 9.17 14.37
CA SER A 25 12.45 10.60 14.01
C SER A 25 12.28 11.46 15.26
N LYS A 26 11.30 11.14 16.13
CA LYS A 26 11.13 11.82 17.42
C LYS A 26 12.39 11.72 18.29
N TRP A 27 13.02 10.54 18.34
CA TRP A 27 14.25 10.36 19.10
C TRP A 27 15.42 11.17 18.52
N GLN A 28 15.52 11.27 17.19
CA GLN A 28 16.51 12.08 16.49
C GLN A 28 16.32 13.57 16.81
N ASP A 29 15.09 14.06 16.77
CA ASP A 29 14.74 15.46 17.12
C ASP A 29 15.07 15.79 18.59
N MET A 30 15.04 14.79 19.47
CA MET A 30 15.42 14.95 20.89
C MET A 30 16.93 14.89 21.13
N GLN A 31 17.76 14.66 20.12
CA GLN A 31 19.21 14.67 20.29
C GLN A 31 19.74 16.11 20.36
N CYS A 32 20.57 16.36 21.36
CA CYS A 32 21.32 17.61 21.45
C CYS A 32 22.50 17.57 20.47
N VAL A 33 22.71 18.68 19.76
CA VAL A 33 23.72 18.78 18.70
C VAL A 33 24.70 19.94 18.95
N GLU A 34 24.26 21.01 19.60
CA GLU A 34 25.15 22.10 20.02
C GLU A 34 24.92 22.48 21.48
N ASN A 35 25.97 22.97 22.15
CA ASN A 35 25.95 23.42 23.54
C ASN A 35 25.52 22.35 24.57
N CYS A 36 25.64 21.06 24.26
CA CYS A 36 25.19 19.96 25.13
C CYS A 36 25.92 19.87 26.48
N ASN A 37 27.07 20.54 26.61
CA ASN A 37 27.84 20.61 27.86
C ASN A 37 27.47 21.81 28.73
N ASP A 38 26.55 22.69 28.29
CA ASP A 38 26.09 23.82 29.09
C ASP A 38 25.26 23.30 30.28
N PRO A 39 25.52 23.72 31.52
CA PRO A 39 24.72 23.34 32.68
C PRO A 39 23.26 23.83 32.59
N ASN A 40 22.94 24.81 31.74
CA ASN A 40 21.56 25.23 31.50
C ASN A 40 20.96 24.50 30.28
N PRO A 41 19.95 23.62 30.46
CA PRO A 41 19.31 22.88 29.37
C PRO A 41 18.57 23.78 28.36
N ALA A 42 18.26 25.04 28.69
CA ALA A 42 17.66 25.99 27.76
C ALA A 42 18.62 26.47 26.65
N ASN A 43 19.93 26.33 26.86
CA ASN A 43 20.95 26.71 25.87
C ASN A 43 21.32 25.55 24.92
N HIS A 44 20.79 24.35 25.18
CA HIS A 44 21.03 23.17 24.36
C HIS A 44 20.27 23.31 23.04
N VAL A 45 20.98 23.18 21.93
CA VAL A 45 20.36 23.21 20.61
C VAL A 45 20.08 21.77 20.20
N LEU A 46 18.80 21.45 20.06
CA LEU A 46 18.32 20.17 19.57
C LEU A 46 18.45 20.08 18.05
N TYR A 47 18.42 18.86 17.53
CA TYR A 47 18.48 18.63 16.08
C TYR A 47 17.17 19.08 15.40
N GLU A 48 17.21 20.23 14.74
CA GLU A 48 16.09 20.75 13.95
C GLU A 48 16.57 21.13 12.54
N GLN A 49 16.54 20.18 11.62
CA GLN A 49 17.02 20.37 10.25
C GLN A 49 16.03 19.81 9.21
N PRO A 50 14.93 20.53 8.92
CA PRO A 50 13.85 20.01 8.08
C PRO A 50 14.27 19.72 6.65
N VAL A 51 15.20 20.50 6.07
CA VAL A 51 15.72 20.28 4.71
C VAL A 51 16.48 18.96 4.63
N TRP A 52 17.37 18.71 5.60
CA TRP A 52 18.16 17.49 5.67
C TRP A 52 17.31 16.27 5.99
N GLN A 53 16.31 16.39 6.88
CA GLN A 53 15.34 15.33 7.15
C GLN A 53 14.51 14.98 5.90
N THR A 54 14.10 15.98 5.11
CA THR A 54 13.37 15.74 3.86
C THR A 54 14.27 15.07 2.82
N LEU A 55 15.54 15.48 2.71
CA LEU A 55 16.50 14.78 1.85
C LEU A 55 16.71 13.33 2.30
N GLN A 56 16.86 13.10 3.60
CA GLN A 56 17.01 11.78 4.19
C GLN A 56 15.80 10.87 3.91
N MET A 57 14.58 11.43 3.89
CA MET A 57 13.36 10.72 3.50
C MET A 57 13.45 10.21 2.06
N PHE A 58 13.76 11.08 1.09
CA PHE A 58 13.89 10.67 -0.31
C PHE A 58 15.09 9.75 -0.57
N LEU A 59 16.20 9.94 0.14
CA LEU A 59 17.32 8.99 0.10
C LEU A 59 16.89 7.61 0.63
N GLY A 60 16.07 7.56 1.69
CA GLY A 60 15.45 6.34 2.20
C GLY A 60 14.59 5.64 1.15
N GLU A 61 13.74 6.38 0.44
CA GLU A 61 12.95 5.83 -0.67
C GLU A 61 13.82 5.32 -1.82
N MET A 62 14.91 6.02 -2.14
CA MET A 62 15.86 5.57 -3.16
C MET A 62 16.57 4.25 -2.77
N LEU A 63 16.71 3.93 -1.48
CA LEU A 63 17.23 2.63 -1.03
C LEU A 63 16.37 1.44 -1.50
N CYS A 64 15.12 1.66 -1.88
CA CYS A 64 14.28 0.64 -2.51
C CYS A 64 14.86 0.12 -3.82
N PHE A 65 15.78 0.82 -4.49
CA PHE A 65 16.50 0.26 -5.62
C PHE A 65 17.51 -0.83 -5.24
N LEU A 66 18.02 -0.87 -4.00
CA LEU A 66 19.06 -1.82 -3.60
C LEU A 66 18.67 -3.29 -3.78
N PRO A 67 17.48 -3.77 -3.36
CA PRO A 67 17.09 -5.16 -3.61
C PRO A 67 16.89 -5.46 -5.11
N VAL A 68 16.45 -4.47 -5.89
CA VAL A 68 16.31 -4.62 -7.36
C VAL A 68 17.68 -4.76 -8.02
N ILE A 69 18.63 -3.91 -7.65
CA ILE A 69 20.01 -3.98 -8.16
C ILE A 69 20.68 -5.26 -7.69
N PHE A 70 20.46 -5.69 -6.45
CA PHE A 70 21.02 -6.92 -5.90
C PHE A 70 20.51 -8.17 -6.62
N THR A 71 19.20 -8.26 -6.87
CA THR A 71 18.60 -9.38 -7.63
C THR A 71 19.08 -9.38 -9.08
N TRP A 72 19.19 -8.22 -9.72
CA TRP A 72 19.75 -8.09 -11.05
C TRP A 72 21.24 -8.48 -11.11
N ALA A 73 22.05 -8.02 -10.16
CA ALA A 73 23.47 -8.36 -10.08
C ALA A 73 23.69 -9.85 -9.79
N ARG A 74 22.86 -10.45 -8.92
CA ARG A 74 22.88 -11.89 -8.63
C ARG A 74 22.46 -12.71 -9.84
N SER A 75 21.42 -12.30 -10.57
CA SER A 75 20.97 -12.96 -11.80
C SER A 75 22.05 -12.89 -12.89
N ARG A 76 22.74 -11.75 -13.04
CA ARG A 76 23.90 -11.62 -13.95
C ARG A 76 25.09 -12.48 -13.52
N ARG A 77 25.33 -12.65 -12.22
CA ARG A 77 26.38 -13.55 -11.69
C ARG A 77 26.03 -15.03 -11.78
N GLN A 78 24.74 -15.39 -11.69
CA GLN A 78 24.25 -16.77 -11.85
C GLN A 78 24.07 -17.16 -13.32
N SER A 79 24.03 -16.18 -14.23
CA SER A 79 24.09 -16.39 -15.67
C SER A 79 25.54 -16.69 -16.11
N GLN A 80 26.11 -17.81 -15.64
CA GLN A 80 27.12 -18.51 -16.45
C GLN A 80 26.38 -19.19 -17.61
N PRO A 81 26.92 -19.15 -18.85
CA PRO A 81 26.24 -19.68 -20.02
C PRO A 81 26.36 -21.19 -20.05
N LEU A 82 25.52 -21.90 -19.30
CA LEU A 82 25.23 -23.30 -19.59
C LEU A 82 24.28 -23.33 -20.79
N ARG A 83 24.89 -23.34 -21.99
CA ARG A 83 24.21 -23.81 -23.21
C ARG A 83 23.87 -25.28 -22.98
N LEU A 84 22.60 -25.56 -22.68
CA LEU A 84 22.01 -26.88 -22.88
C LEU A 84 21.24 -26.85 -24.21
N PRO A 85 21.33 -27.91 -25.04
CA PRO A 85 20.63 -27.99 -26.30
C PRO A 85 19.12 -27.88 -26.09
N SER A 86 18.48 -27.14 -26.98
CA SER A 86 17.04 -27.10 -27.17
C SER A 86 16.53 -28.48 -27.57
N ASP A 87 15.85 -29.17 -26.65
CA ASP A 87 14.96 -30.29 -26.96
C ASP A 87 13.59 -30.03 -26.34
N SER A 88 12.66 -29.66 -27.23
CA SER A 88 11.27 -30.13 -27.35
C SER A 88 10.35 -30.23 -26.12
N GLU A 89 9.24 -29.48 -26.24
CA GLU A 89 7.86 -29.90 -25.97
C GLU A 89 7.38 -30.01 -24.52
N GLU A 90 6.91 -28.89 -23.97
CA GLU A 90 5.66 -28.86 -23.19
C GLU A 90 4.74 -27.81 -23.83
N GLU A 91 3.68 -28.29 -24.48
CA GLU A 91 2.59 -27.46 -24.99
C GLU A 91 1.99 -26.60 -23.86
N PRO A 92 1.65 -25.33 -24.11
CA PRO A 92 0.82 -24.59 -23.18
C PRO A 92 -0.60 -25.17 -23.22
N ALA A 93 -1.10 -25.64 -22.07
CA ALA A 93 -2.47 -26.08 -21.93
C ALA A 93 -3.44 -25.05 -22.53
N ALA A 94 -4.19 -25.48 -23.54
CA ALA A 94 -5.25 -24.71 -24.17
C ALA A 94 -6.31 -24.35 -23.12
N GLY A 95 -6.38 -23.08 -22.72
CA GLY A 95 -7.40 -22.58 -21.79
C GLY A 95 -6.96 -21.48 -20.80
N ALA A 96 -5.67 -21.11 -20.74
CA ALA A 96 -5.26 -19.98 -19.94
C ALA A 96 -5.76 -18.66 -20.58
N LYS A 97 -6.75 -18.03 -19.93
CA LYS A 97 -7.23 -16.68 -20.24
C LYS A 97 -6.04 -15.77 -20.55
N ALA A 98 -6.10 -15.08 -21.68
CA ALA A 98 -5.09 -14.10 -22.08
C ALA A 98 -4.89 -13.05 -20.97
N GLU A 99 -3.81 -13.18 -20.20
CA GLU A 99 -3.32 -12.09 -19.36
C GLU A 99 -2.84 -10.98 -20.31
N ILE A 100 -3.52 -9.85 -20.26
CA ILE A 100 -3.18 -8.64 -21.02
C ILE A 100 -1.69 -8.32 -20.77
N PRO A 101 -0.85 -8.16 -21.81
CA PRO A 101 0.56 -7.87 -21.61
C PRO A 101 0.70 -6.49 -20.94
N LEU A 102 1.00 -6.53 -19.66
CA LEU A 102 1.13 -5.38 -18.76
C LEU A 102 2.29 -4.48 -19.26
N GLN A 103 1.97 -3.29 -19.79
CA GLN A 103 2.97 -2.33 -20.34
C GLN A 103 4.02 -1.96 -19.29
N HIS A 104 5.27 -2.38 -19.52
CA HIS A 104 6.41 -1.97 -18.71
C HIS A 104 6.67 -0.47 -18.90
N LEU A 105 6.88 0.28 -17.81
CA LEU A 105 7.27 1.70 -17.89
C LEU A 105 8.69 1.79 -18.47
N HIS A 106 8.80 2.07 -19.77
CA HIS A 106 10.06 2.41 -20.42
C HIS A 106 9.96 3.81 -21.06
N GLY A 107 11.08 4.56 -21.00
CA GLY A 107 11.25 5.85 -21.67
C GLY A 107 10.57 7.03 -20.96
N TRP A 108 9.98 7.94 -21.74
CA TRP A 108 9.43 9.22 -21.26
C TRP A 108 8.31 9.08 -20.22
N LYS A 109 7.67 7.90 -20.14
CA LYS A 109 6.63 7.61 -19.15
C LYS A 109 7.17 7.54 -17.72
N VAL A 110 8.47 7.33 -17.51
CA VAL A 110 9.09 7.34 -16.16
C VAL A 110 8.96 8.72 -15.50
N PHE A 111 8.94 9.81 -16.29
CA PHE A 111 8.67 11.15 -15.77
C PHE A 111 7.28 11.32 -15.15
N LEU A 112 6.33 10.40 -15.40
CA LEU A 112 5.04 10.41 -14.69
C LEU A 112 5.18 10.19 -13.18
N LEU A 113 6.25 9.52 -12.74
CA LEU A 113 6.56 9.32 -11.32
C LEU A 113 7.14 10.57 -10.65
N TRP A 114 7.49 11.61 -11.41
CA TRP A 114 7.78 12.92 -10.84
C TRP A 114 6.52 13.51 -10.22
N PHE A 115 5.34 13.32 -10.80
CA PHE A 115 4.12 13.96 -10.28
C PHE A 115 3.80 13.55 -8.82
N PRO A 116 3.80 12.25 -8.45
CA PRO A 116 3.78 11.83 -7.04
C PRO A 116 4.89 12.45 -6.18
N ALA A 117 6.15 12.41 -6.63
CA ALA A 117 7.28 12.95 -5.88
C ALA A 117 7.16 14.47 -5.62
N ALA A 118 6.63 15.22 -6.60
CA ALA A 118 6.37 16.65 -6.45
C ALA A 118 5.22 16.92 -5.48
N CYS A 119 4.16 16.11 -5.52
CA CYS A 119 3.06 16.19 -4.56
C CYS A 119 3.54 15.86 -3.14
N ASP A 120 4.37 14.83 -2.96
CA ASP A 120 4.93 14.46 -1.66
C ASP A 120 5.86 15.56 -1.12
N LEU A 121 6.80 16.06 -1.93
CA LEU A 121 7.70 17.15 -1.54
C LEU A 121 6.91 18.40 -1.13
N THR A 122 5.90 18.78 -1.92
CA THR A 122 5.06 19.96 -1.65
C THR A 122 4.22 19.75 -0.40
N GLY A 123 3.59 18.58 -0.26
CA GLY A 123 2.77 18.21 0.90
C GLY A 123 3.57 18.22 2.19
N THR A 124 4.72 17.54 2.21
CA THR A 124 5.60 17.46 3.38
C THR A 124 6.17 18.83 3.75
N THR A 125 6.57 19.65 2.78
CA THR A 125 7.06 21.01 3.05
C THR A 125 5.98 21.90 3.65
N LEU A 126 4.77 21.92 3.07
CA LEU A 126 3.65 22.71 3.59
C LEU A 126 3.21 22.23 4.98
N MET A 127 3.28 20.93 5.23
CA MET A 127 2.96 20.32 6.51
C MET A 127 3.95 20.76 7.60
N ASN A 128 5.25 20.78 7.29
CA ASN A 128 6.29 21.28 8.20
C ASN A 128 6.14 22.78 8.47
N VAL A 129 5.87 23.59 7.44
CA VAL A 129 5.56 25.02 7.60
C VAL A 129 4.34 25.22 8.50
N GLY A 130 3.29 24.41 8.33
CA GLY A 130 2.10 24.46 9.17
C GLY A 130 2.38 24.15 10.64
N LEU A 131 3.27 23.22 10.93
CA LEU A 131 3.68 22.85 12.29
C LEU A 131 4.42 24.00 13.02
N LEU A 132 5.09 24.89 12.29
CA LEU A 132 5.73 26.07 12.89
C LEU A 132 4.72 27.08 13.47
N TYR A 133 3.52 27.14 12.90
CA TYR A 133 2.50 28.13 13.28
C TYR A 133 1.34 27.53 14.06
N THR A 134 1.28 26.20 14.22
CA THR A 134 0.18 25.52 14.92
C THR A 134 0.67 24.63 16.03
N PRO A 135 -0.09 24.54 17.13
CA PRO A 135 0.20 23.56 18.16
C PRO A 135 0.02 22.14 17.62
N VAL A 136 0.82 21.22 18.16
CA VAL A 136 0.87 19.81 17.75
C VAL A 136 -0.50 19.12 17.83
N SER A 137 -1.38 19.53 18.75
CA SER A 137 -2.73 18.98 18.88
C SER A 137 -3.60 19.28 17.66
N ILE A 138 -3.62 20.54 17.21
CA ILE A 138 -4.32 20.98 16.00
C ILE A 138 -3.73 20.31 14.76
N TYR A 139 -2.41 20.16 14.71
CA TYR A 139 -1.73 19.43 13.63
C TYR A 139 -2.23 17.98 13.53
N GLN A 140 -2.30 17.26 14.65
CA GLN A 140 -2.79 15.88 14.67
C GLN A 140 -4.26 15.78 14.27
N MET A 141 -5.12 16.67 14.76
CA MET A 141 -6.54 16.71 14.38
C MET A 141 -6.71 16.96 12.88
N THR A 142 -5.97 17.94 12.34
CA THR A 142 -6.05 18.32 10.92
C THR A 142 -5.50 17.23 10.02
N ARG A 143 -4.47 16.51 10.46
CA ARG A 143 -3.92 15.35 9.74
C ARG A 143 -4.95 14.21 9.60
N GLY A 144 -5.86 14.04 10.56
CA GLY A 144 -6.97 13.09 10.45
C GLY A 144 -7.89 13.34 9.24
N ALA A 145 -7.96 14.57 8.74
CA ALA A 145 -8.74 14.92 7.55
C ALA A 145 -8.18 14.32 6.25
N LEU A 146 -6.90 13.90 6.23
CA LEU A 146 -6.27 13.24 5.08
C LEU A 146 -7.11 12.10 4.53
N VAL A 147 -7.65 11.27 5.44
CA VAL A 147 -8.44 10.09 5.11
C VAL A 147 -9.70 10.45 4.32
N LEU A 148 -10.35 11.57 4.66
CA LEU A 148 -11.52 12.06 3.93
C LEU A 148 -11.12 12.60 2.55
N PHE A 149 -10.04 13.37 2.46
CA PHE A 149 -9.56 13.86 1.17
C PHE A 149 -9.16 12.71 0.24
N VAL A 150 -8.45 11.71 0.74
CA VAL A 150 -8.12 10.50 -0.04
C VAL A 150 -9.40 9.79 -0.49
N GLY A 151 -10.40 9.64 0.37
CA GLY A 151 -11.69 9.03 0.02
C GLY A 151 -12.42 9.79 -1.10
N ILE A 152 -12.54 11.12 -0.97
CA ILE A 152 -13.18 11.99 -1.97
C ILE A 152 -12.43 11.95 -3.30
N LEU A 153 -11.10 12.15 -3.27
CA LEU A 153 -10.27 12.16 -4.47
C LEU A 153 -10.26 10.77 -5.16
N SER A 154 -10.34 9.69 -4.40
CA SER A 154 -10.49 8.33 -4.95
C SER A 154 -11.80 8.17 -5.73
N VAL A 155 -12.91 8.72 -5.23
CA VAL A 155 -14.20 8.70 -5.97
C VAL A 155 -14.11 9.54 -7.25
N ILE A 156 -13.50 10.73 -7.19
CA ILE A 156 -13.41 11.64 -8.34
C ILE A 156 -12.45 11.10 -9.41
N PHE A 157 -11.22 10.73 -9.04
CA PHE A 157 -10.15 10.41 -10.00
C PHE A 157 -10.10 8.93 -10.43
N LEU A 158 -10.49 7.99 -9.55
CA LEU A 158 -10.55 6.56 -9.87
C LEU A 158 -11.97 6.10 -10.21
N ARG A 159 -12.97 6.98 -10.12
CA ARG A 159 -14.40 6.68 -10.39
C ARG A 159 -14.93 5.49 -9.58
N ARG A 160 -14.37 5.25 -8.39
CA ARG A 160 -14.87 4.23 -7.46
C ARG A 160 -16.17 4.67 -6.81
N ARG A 161 -17.07 3.72 -6.56
CA ARG A 161 -18.29 3.95 -5.79
C ARG A 161 -18.05 3.54 -4.33
N LEU A 162 -17.97 4.51 -3.43
CA LEU A 162 -17.93 4.27 -1.99
C LEU A 162 -19.36 4.12 -1.46
N TRP A 163 -19.61 3.03 -0.74
CA TRP A 163 -20.90 2.78 -0.12
C TRP A 163 -21.10 3.65 1.13
N LEU A 164 -22.35 3.83 1.56
CA LEU A 164 -22.66 4.69 2.72
C LEU A 164 -21.92 4.26 4.01
N TYR A 165 -21.79 2.94 4.27
CA TYR A 165 -21.04 2.46 5.42
C TYR A 165 -19.54 2.81 5.35
N GLN A 166 -18.96 2.92 4.14
CA GLN A 166 -17.58 3.35 3.96
C GLN A 166 -17.42 4.83 4.28
N TRP A 167 -18.36 5.68 3.84
CA TRP A 167 -18.37 7.10 4.22
C TRP A 167 -18.48 7.29 5.73
N ILE A 168 -19.40 6.55 6.35
CA ILE A 168 -19.57 6.57 7.81
C ILE A 168 -18.27 6.13 8.50
N SER A 169 -17.60 5.08 8.01
CA SER A 169 -16.32 4.68 8.59
C SER A 169 -15.23 5.74 8.48
N LEU A 170 -15.15 6.49 7.35
CA LEU A 170 -14.16 7.57 7.20
C LEU A 170 -14.43 8.70 8.20
N ILE A 171 -15.70 9.06 8.40
CA ILE A 171 -16.11 10.07 9.39
C ILE A 171 -15.80 9.60 10.81
N THR A 172 -16.08 8.33 11.12
CA THR A 172 -15.77 7.74 12.43
C THR A 172 -14.26 7.73 12.71
N VAL A 173 -13.41 7.44 11.71
CA VAL A 173 -11.95 7.53 11.84
C VAL A 173 -11.51 8.96 12.12
N MET A 174 -12.05 9.95 11.38
CA MET A 174 -11.76 11.36 11.63
C MET A 174 -12.15 11.77 13.06
N ALA A 175 -13.35 11.38 13.51
CA ALA A 175 -13.79 11.65 14.88
C ALA A 175 -12.85 11.03 15.92
N GLY A 176 -12.39 9.80 15.70
CA GLY A 176 -11.41 9.12 16.56
C GLY A 176 -10.08 9.87 16.66
N VAL A 177 -9.49 10.27 15.53
CA VAL A 177 -8.23 11.04 15.50
C VAL A 177 -8.39 12.40 16.18
N SER A 178 -9.49 13.12 15.90
CA SER A 178 -9.77 14.41 16.53
C SER A 178 -9.88 14.27 18.05
N LEU A 179 -10.53 13.20 18.52
CA LEU A 179 -10.68 12.91 19.95
C LEU A 179 -9.34 12.59 20.62
N VAL A 180 -8.48 11.80 19.96
CA VAL A 180 -7.11 11.51 20.44
C VAL A 180 -6.28 12.80 20.50
N GLY A 181 -6.36 13.65 19.48
CA GLY A 181 -5.65 14.93 19.46
C GLY A 181 -6.11 15.89 20.56
N LEU A 182 -7.41 15.92 20.87
CA LEU A 182 -7.97 16.74 21.95
C LEU A 182 -7.50 16.22 23.31
N SER A 183 -7.64 14.92 23.53
CA SER A 183 -7.21 14.28 24.77
C SER A 183 -5.71 14.47 25.02
N GLY A 184 -4.87 14.30 24.01
CA GLY A 184 -3.42 14.49 24.12
C GLY A 184 -3.03 15.94 24.44
N SER A 185 -3.79 16.94 23.98
CA SER A 185 -3.58 18.35 24.37
C SER A 185 -3.90 18.56 25.85
N LEU A 186 -5.07 18.08 26.29
CA LEU A 186 -5.54 18.24 27.67
C LEU A 186 -4.60 17.54 28.68
N VAL A 187 -4.04 16.39 28.33
CA VAL A 187 -3.03 15.71 29.17
C VAL A 187 -1.78 16.58 29.33
N LYS A 188 -1.29 17.21 28.25
CA LYS A 188 -0.12 18.09 28.33
C LYS A 188 -0.37 19.30 29.20
N ASP A 189 -1.55 19.92 29.07
CA ASP A 189 -1.92 21.10 29.87
C ASP A 189 -2.03 20.74 31.36
N ALA A 190 -2.66 19.61 31.70
CA ALA A 190 -2.78 19.13 33.07
C ALA A 190 -1.43 18.79 33.72
N VAL A 191 -0.50 18.19 32.96
CA VAL A 191 0.86 17.88 33.44
C VAL A 191 1.66 19.17 33.65
N LYS A 192 1.54 20.14 32.74
CA LYS A 192 2.21 21.43 32.84
C LYS A 192 1.73 22.21 34.06
N GLU A 193 0.43 22.28 34.29
CA GLU A 193 -0.16 22.95 35.45
C GLU A 193 0.29 22.28 36.76
N SER A 194 0.32 20.95 36.80
CA SER A 194 0.80 20.19 37.97
C SER A 194 2.28 20.45 38.27
N ALA A 195 3.13 20.57 37.24
CA ALA A 195 4.54 20.88 37.41
C ALA A 195 4.75 22.30 37.95
N VAL A 196 4.01 23.28 37.43
CA VAL A 196 4.06 24.68 37.91
C VAL A 196 3.62 24.76 39.38
N ASN A 197 2.53 24.08 39.76
CA ASN A 197 2.06 24.05 41.14
C ASN A 197 3.05 23.37 42.13
N MET A 198 3.98 22.55 41.63
CA MET A 198 5.05 21.95 42.46
C MET A 198 6.32 22.81 42.54
N LEU A 199 6.44 23.86 41.72
CA LEU A 199 7.60 24.75 41.61
C LEU A 199 7.30 26.16 42.15
N ASP A 200 6.24 26.33 42.94
CA ASP A 200 5.66 27.59 43.42
C ASP A 200 6.53 28.40 44.43
N GLU A 201 7.86 28.27 44.37
CA GLU A 201 8.83 29.11 45.11
C GLU A 201 9.72 29.99 44.20
N LEU A 202 9.49 30.03 42.88
CA LEU A 202 10.22 30.89 41.94
C LEU A 202 9.28 31.90 41.25
N PRO A 203 9.76 33.11 40.91
CA PRO A 203 8.92 34.18 40.39
C PRO A 203 8.25 33.76 39.06
N PRO A 204 7.06 34.33 38.75
CA PRO A 204 6.30 33.93 37.58
C PRO A 204 7.15 34.12 36.32
N GLY A 205 7.48 33.01 35.67
CA GLY A 205 8.05 33.01 34.33
C GLY A 205 7.09 33.70 33.37
N GLU A 206 7.64 34.33 32.33
CA GLU A 206 6.91 35.16 31.39
C GLU A 206 5.58 34.52 30.94
N PRO A 207 4.50 35.30 30.82
CA PRO A 207 3.24 34.79 30.32
C PRO A 207 3.49 34.16 28.95
N VAL A 208 3.14 32.88 28.82
CA VAL A 208 3.11 32.18 27.54
C VAL A 208 2.23 33.02 26.61
N GLU A 209 2.83 33.75 25.68
CA GLU A 209 2.08 34.46 24.64
C GLU A 209 1.15 33.44 23.98
N GLU A 210 -0.16 33.60 24.23
CA GLU A 210 -1.15 32.85 23.47
C GLU A 210 -0.88 33.16 21.99
N PRO A 211 -0.61 32.14 21.16
CA PRO A 211 -0.33 32.40 19.77
C PRO A 211 -1.53 33.12 19.19
N GLU A 212 -1.30 34.30 18.58
CA GLU A 212 -2.35 35.08 17.95
C GLU A 212 -3.22 34.14 17.11
N VAL A 213 -4.53 34.12 17.36
CA VAL A 213 -5.48 33.21 16.69
C VAL A 213 -5.30 33.22 15.17
N THR A 214 -4.91 34.38 14.62
CA THR A 214 -4.56 34.58 13.21
C THR A 214 -3.38 33.69 12.75
N LYS A 215 -2.28 33.58 13.52
CA LYS A 215 -1.13 32.73 13.19
C LYS A 215 -1.52 31.26 13.17
N VAL A 216 -2.30 30.83 14.17
CA VAL A 216 -2.81 29.46 14.24
C VAL A 216 -3.72 29.16 13.05
N LEU A 217 -4.61 30.07 12.69
CA LEU A 217 -5.52 29.90 11.54
C LEU A 217 -4.76 29.78 10.22
N VAL A 218 -3.72 30.61 10.03
CA VAL A 218 -2.84 30.53 8.86
C VAL A 218 -2.15 29.17 8.78
N GLY A 219 -1.62 28.66 9.89
CA GLY A 219 -1.01 27.34 9.91
C GLY A 219 -2.01 26.20 9.64
N VAL A 220 -3.24 26.27 10.16
CA VAL A 220 -4.31 25.30 9.85
C VAL A 220 -4.62 25.28 8.35
N PHE A 221 -4.70 26.46 7.71
CA PHE A 221 -4.90 26.54 6.27
C PHE A 221 -3.77 25.85 5.48
N PHE A 222 -2.51 26.09 5.87
CA PHE A 222 -1.36 25.42 5.27
C PHE A 222 -1.41 23.90 5.43
N ILE A 223 -1.78 23.39 6.61
CA ILE A 223 -1.89 21.95 6.86
C ILE A 223 -3.02 21.34 6.03
N LEU A 224 -4.21 21.96 6.00
CA LEU A 224 -5.33 21.46 5.19
C LEU A 224 -4.98 21.44 3.71
N PHE A 225 -4.30 22.48 3.21
CA PHE A 225 -3.83 22.54 1.83
C PHE A 225 -2.76 21.47 1.56
N ALA A 226 -1.84 21.25 2.49
CA ALA A 226 -0.85 20.16 2.42
C ALA A 226 -1.52 18.79 2.29
N GLN A 227 -2.58 18.52 3.09
CA GLN A 227 -3.29 17.24 3.04
C GLN A 227 -3.90 16.96 1.66
N ILE A 228 -4.26 17.99 0.88
CA ILE A 228 -4.76 17.80 -0.49
C ILE A 228 -3.65 17.24 -1.40
N PHE A 229 -2.42 17.73 -1.27
CA PHE A 229 -1.28 17.20 -2.03
C PHE A 229 -0.91 15.77 -1.61
N THR A 230 -0.86 15.50 -0.31
CA THR A 230 -0.62 14.13 0.19
C THR A 230 -1.75 13.18 -0.22
N ALA A 231 -3.01 13.64 -0.20
CA ALA A 231 -4.12 12.84 -0.70
C ALA A 231 -4.03 12.61 -2.21
N ALA A 232 -3.63 13.63 -2.98
CA ALA A 232 -3.41 13.51 -4.40
C ALA A 232 -2.31 12.50 -4.70
N GLN A 233 -1.17 12.54 -3.99
CA GLN A 233 -0.08 11.57 -4.11
C GLN A 233 -0.60 10.13 -4.04
N PHE A 234 -1.33 9.76 -2.97
CA PHE A 234 -1.84 8.39 -2.81
C PHE A 234 -2.78 7.97 -3.95
N VAL A 235 -3.62 8.90 -4.42
CA VAL A 235 -4.59 8.67 -5.50
C VAL A 235 -3.91 8.55 -6.86
N ILE A 236 -2.89 9.37 -7.13
CA ILE A 236 -2.07 9.32 -8.35
C ILE A 236 -1.31 8.00 -8.38
N GLU A 237 -0.69 7.60 -7.28
CA GLU A 237 0.01 6.31 -7.15
C GLU A 237 -0.93 5.15 -7.47
N GLU A 238 -2.13 5.12 -6.87
CA GLU A 238 -3.10 4.06 -7.15
C GLU A 238 -3.52 4.06 -8.62
N LYS A 239 -3.69 5.24 -9.22
CA LYS A 239 -4.02 5.38 -10.64
C LYS A 239 -2.87 4.89 -11.55
N ILE A 240 -1.62 5.15 -11.20
CA ILE A 240 -0.45 4.67 -11.92
C ILE A 240 -0.35 3.15 -11.80
N LEU A 241 -0.51 2.60 -10.59
CA LEU A 241 -0.47 1.15 -10.32
C LEU A 241 -1.60 0.38 -11.01
N ASN A 242 -2.78 0.99 -11.18
CA ASN A 242 -3.90 0.40 -11.93
C ASN A 242 -3.67 0.42 -13.44
N ARG A 243 -2.94 1.41 -13.97
CA ARG A 243 -2.71 1.57 -15.41
C ARG A 243 -1.43 0.91 -15.91
N TYR A 244 -0.44 0.75 -15.03
CA TYR A 244 0.89 0.27 -15.39
C TYR A 244 1.42 -0.78 -14.42
N SER A 245 2.19 -1.70 -14.96
CA SER A 245 2.73 -2.86 -14.26
C SER A 245 4.03 -2.62 -13.52
N VAL A 246 4.11 -1.56 -12.72
CA VAL A 246 5.33 -1.28 -11.99
C VAL A 246 5.35 -2.07 -10.69
N ALA A 247 6.47 -2.73 -10.41
CA ALA A 247 6.72 -3.30 -9.09
C ALA A 247 6.73 -2.15 -8.06
N PRO A 248 6.00 -2.25 -6.92
CA PRO A 248 5.96 -1.20 -5.89
C PRO A 248 7.36 -0.70 -5.50
N LEU A 249 8.31 -1.62 -5.39
CA LEU A 249 9.70 -1.33 -5.04
C LEU A 249 10.41 -0.41 -6.06
N VAL A 250 10.16 -0.62 -7.36
CA VAL A 250 10.76 0.21 -8.42
C VAL A 250 10.08 1.57 -8.50
N ALA A 251 8.75 1.61 -8.29
CA ALA A 251 8.00 2.88 -8.28
C ALA A 251 8.49 3.81 -7.15
N VAL A 252 8.62 3.29 -5.92
CA VAL A 252 9.16 4.02 -4.76
C VAL A 252 10.59 4.50 -5.03
N GLY A 253 11.44 3.64 -5.61
CA GLY A 253 12.81 4.02 -5.91
C GLY A 253 12.90 5.23 -6.86
N TYR A 254 12.06 5.27 -7.90
CA TYR A 254 12.02 6.40 -8.83
C TYR A 254 11.44 7.66 -8.19
N GLU A 255 10.45 7.53 -7.33
CA GLU A 255 9.91 8.64 -6.53
C GLU A 255 11.00 9.26 -5.64
N GLY A 256 11.72 8.42 -4.90
CA GLY A 256 12.89 8.81 -4.11
C GLY A 256 13.97 9.51 -4.94
N LEU A 257 14.29 8.98 -6.12
CA LEU A 257 15.27 9.59 -7.03
C LEU A 257 14.83 10.98 -7.52
N PHE A 258 13.58 11.13 -7.98
CA PHE A 258 13.08 12.41 -8.46
C PHE A 258 12.90 13.43 -7.33
N GLY A 259 12.49 12.99 -6.14
CA GLY A 259 12.40 13.83 -4.95
C GLY A 259 13.77 14.31 -4.48
N ALA A 260 14.74 13.40 -4.36
CA ALA A 260 16.12 13.75 -4.01
C ALA A 260 16.74 14.72 -5.03
N LEU A 261 16.55 14.48 -6.33
CA LEU A 261 17.00 15.38 -7.38
C LEU A 261 16.37 16.77 -7.26
N SER A 262 15.06 16.83 -6.96
CA SER A 262 14.33 18.09 -6.79
C SER A 262 14.85 18.89 -5.59
N ILE A 263 15.13 18.23 -4.45
CA ILE A 263 15.70 18.89 -3.28
C ILE A 263 17.12 19.36 -3.53
N VAL A 264 17.98 18.53 -4.12
CA VAL A 264 19.36 18.90 -4.43
C VAL A 264 19.39 20.09 -5.38
N LEU A 265 18.47 20.17 -6.33
CA LEU A 265 18.34 21.32 -7.22
C LEU A 265 17.79 22.57 -6.49
N ALA A 266 16.95 22.40 -5.47
CA ALA A 266 16.42 23.49 -4.64
C ALA A 266 17.44 24.01 -3.61
N MET A 267 18.38 23.19 -3.15
CA MET A 267 19.37 23.54 -2.12
C MET A 267 20.16 24.83 -2.41
N PRO A 268 20.70 25.08 -3.62
CA PRO A 268 21.39 26.34 -3.93
C PRO A 268 20.48 27.57 -3.82
N LEU A 269 19.19 27.44 -4.14
CA LEU A 269 18.20 28.51 -3.99
C LEU A 269 17.90 28.76 -2.51
N LEU A 270 17.72 27.69 -1.73
CA LEU A 270 17.47 27.76 -0.29
C LEU A 270 18.67 28.35 0.47
N ALA A 271 19.89 27.98 0.10
CA ALA A 271 21.13 28.50 0.71
C ALA A 271 21.28 30.02 0.57
N ARG A 272 20.61 30.63 -0.43
CA ARG A 272 20.58 32.09 -0.61
C ARG A 272 19.73 32.81 0.45
N PHE A 273 18.85 32.07 1.13
CA PHE A 273 18.02 32.56 2.24
C PHE A 273 18.58 32.15 3.61
N SER A 274 19.83 31.67 3.68
CA SER A 274 20.52 31.31 4.94
C SER A 274 20.58 32.46 5.94
N SER A 275 20.57 33.71 5.50
CA SER A 275 20.55 34.88 6.37
C SER A 275 19.19 35.16 7.02
N VAL A 276 18.10 34.54 6.55
CA VAL A 276 16.74 34.77 7.04
C VAL A 276 16.37 33.75 8.12
N SER A 277 16.85 32.51 8.01
CA SER A 277 16.59 31.47 9.00
C SER A 277 17.77 30.49 9.12
N PRO A 278 18.14 30.09 10.35
CA PRO A 278 19.16 29.07 10.59
C PRO A 278 18.85 27.72 9.92
N PHE A 279 17.58 27.42 9.62
CA PHE A 279 17.17 26.19 8.95
C PHE A 279 17.67 26.06 7.50
N PHE A 280 18.06 27.18 6.87
CA PHE A 280 18.60 27.20 5.51
C PHE A 280 20.13 27.22 5.46
N ASP A 281 20.80 27.13 6.61
CA ASP A 281 22.25 26.96 6.71
C ASP A 281 22.63 25.49 6.45
N LEU A 282 22.70 25.15 5.16
CA LEU A 282 22.96 23.78 4.72
C LEU A 282 24.30 23.22 5.22
N PRO A 283 25.43 23.96 5.19
CA PRO A 283 26.70 23.49 5.74
C PRO A 283 26.61 23.15 7.22
N ARG A 284 25.93 23.98 8.03
CA ARG A 284 25.72 23.69 9.45
C ARG A 284 24.94 22.40 9.65
N GLY A 285 23.82 22.23 8.96
CA GLY A 285 23.00 21.02 9.05
C GLY A 285 23.75 19.74 8.63
N TRP A 286 24.67 19.82 7.66
CA TRP A 286 25.52 18.70 7.26
C TRP A 286 26.46 18.25 8.39
N HIS A 287 27.14 19.20 9.02
CA HIS A 287 28.01 18.94 10.17
C HIS A 287 27.23 18.36 11.34
N GLN A 288 26.08 18.96 11.66
CA GLN A 288 25.17 18.47 12.68
C GLN A 288 24.74 17.00 12.47
N MET A 289 24.49 16.62 11.21
CA MET A 289 24.07 15.27 10.84
C MET A 289 25.20 14.23 10.88
N ILE A 290 26.42 14.59 10.46
CA ILE A 290 27.54 13.65 10.34
C ILE A 290 28.39 13.59 11.61
N ASP A 291 28.66 14.73 12.23
CA ASP A 291 29.59 14.83 13.35
C ASP A 291 28.96 14.27 14.65
N THR A 292 27.62 14.19 14.69
CA THR A 292 26.88 13.60 15.82
C THR A 292 26.52 12.14 15.52
N PRO A 293 27.17 11.15 16.14
CA PRO A 293 26.96 9.74 15.82
C PRO A 293 25.54 9.26 16.15
N ALA A 294 24.89 9.84 17.15
CA ALA A 294 23.50 9.55 17.48
C ALA A 294 22.55 9.94 16.33
N VAL A 295 22.74 11.11 15.74
CA VAL A 295 21.94 11.62 14.60
C VAL A 295 22.23 10.80 13.34
N LEU A 296 23.49 10.44 13.09
CA LEU A 296 23.87 9.63 11.93
C LEU A 296 23.26 8.22 11.98
N TRP A 297 23.40 7.51 13.11
CA TRP A 297 22.88 6.14 13.24
C TRP A 297 21.36 6.09 13.25
N SER A 298 20.69 7.02 13.94
CA SER A 298 19.24 7.15 13.83
C SER A 298 18.82 7.48 12.41
N GLY A 299 19.59 8.32 11.70
CA GLY A 299 19.34 8.65 10.31
C GLY A 299 19.33 7.44 9.37
N VAL A 300 20.29 6.53 9.55
CA VAL A 300 20.35 5.26 8.80
C VAL A 300 19.14 4.37 9.09
N VAL A 301 18.76 4.23 10.37
CA VAL A 301 17.59 3.42 10.77
C VAL A 301 16.29 4.01 10.24
N ILE A 302 16.17 5.33 10.24
CA ILE A 302 15.04 6.07 9.65
C ILE A 302 14.99 5.82 8.14
N ALA A 303 16.11 5.97 7.42
CA ALA A 303 16.15 5.74 5.99
C ALA A 303 15.73 4.31 5.61
N LEU A 304 16.18 3.30 6.37
CA LEU A 304 15.76 1.91 6.18
C LEU A 304 14.26 1.71 6.48
N SER A 305 13.77 2.34 7.55
CA SER A 305 12.37 2.26 7.96
C SER A 305 11.45 2.91 6.92
N ILE A 306 11.86 4.02 6.32
CA ILE A 306 11.16 4.72 5.24
C ILE A 306 11.09 3.86 3.98
N ALA A 307 12.20 3.22 3.60
CA ALA A 307 12.24 2.30 2.46
C ALA A 307 11.20 1.17 2.62
N LEU A 308 11.17 0.54 3.79
CA LEU A 308 10.21 -0.53 4.09
C LEU A 308 8.78 0.00 4.18
N PHE A 309 8.57 1.15 4.83
CA PHE A 309 7.26 1.77 4.96
C PHE A 309 6.64 2.10 3.60
N ASN A 310 7.39 2.71 2.70
CA ASN A 310 6.90 3.04 1.36
C ASN A 310 6.70 1.78 0.51
N PHE A 311 7.55 0.76 0.63
CA PHE A 311 7.31 -0.53 -0.02
C PHE A 311 6.00 -1.18 0.42
N PHE A 312 5.77 -1.31 1.74
CA PHE A 312 4.53 -1.88 2.27
C PHE A 312 3.33 -0.99 1.94
N GLY A 313 3.49 0.34 2.01
CA GLY A 313 2.46 1.32 1.66
C GLY A 313 1.98 1.19 0.22
N LEU A 314 2.89 1.24 -0.77
CA LEU A 314 2.51 1.05 -2.18
C LEU A 314 1.97 -0.36 -2.44
N SER A 315 2.44 -1.37 -1.71
CA SER A 315 1.90 -2.73 -1.82
C SER A 315 0.45 -2.81 -1.30
N VAL A 316 0.13 -2.14 -0.18
CA VAL A 316 -1.26 -2.02 0.31
C VAL A 316 -2.13 -1.25 -0.69
N THR A 317 -1.63 -0.17 -1.28
CA THR A 317 -2.35 0.55 -2.35
C THR A 317 -2.66 -0.36 -3.54
N ARG A 318 -1.68 -1.17 -3.98
CA ARG A 318 -1.82 -2.09 -5.12
C ARG A 318 -2.82 -3.21 -4.86
N HIS A 319 -2.82 -3.79 -3.66
CA HIS A 319 -3.64 -4.96 -3.34
C HIS A 319 -4.99 -4.63 -2.70
N VAL A 320 -5.15 -3.44 -2.12
CA VAL A 320 -6.38 -3.02 -1.44
C VAL A 320 -6.90 -1.70 -2.02
N SER A 321 -6.32 -0.57 -1.62
CA SER A 321 -6.66 0.79 -2.13
C SER A 321 -5.80 1.88 -1.49
N ALA A 322 -5.76 3.07 -2.09
CA ALA A 322 -5.18 4.27 -1.46
C ALA A 322 -5.91 4.66 -0.17
N THR A 323 -7.23 4.50 -0.15
CA THR A 323 -8.03 4.78 1.05
C THR A 323 -7.64 3.85 2.20
N ALA A 324 -7.50 2.55 1.94
CA ALA A 324 -7.02 1.59 2.94
C ALA A 324 -5.60 1.92 3.44
N ARG A 325 -4.68 2.31 2.55
CA ARG A 325 -3.34 2.81 2.95
C ARG A 325 -3.46 4.00 3.90
N SER A 326 -4.29 4.99 3.59
CA SER A 326 -4.47 6.18 4.44
C SER A 326 -5.09 5.85 5.82
N LEU A 327 -6.00 4.87 5.89
CA LEU A 327 -6.55 4.37 7.15
C LEU A 327 -5.46 3.67 7.97
N THR A 328 -4.65 2.82 7.33
CA THR A 328 -3.52 2.17 7.98
C THR A 328 -2.51 3.19 8.51
N ASP A 329 -2.19 4.24 7.74
CA ASP A 329 -1.32 5.32 8.24
C ASP A 329 -1.91 6.03 9.47
N THR A 330 -3.23 6.16 9.52
CA THR A 330 -3.92 6.74 10.68
C THR A 330 -3.85 5.82 11.91
N CYS A 331 -3.99 4.51 11.72
CA CYS A 331 -3.81 3.49 12.77
C CYS A 331 -2.40 3.48 13.38
N ARG A 332 -1.38 3.94 12.66
CA ARG A 332 -0.01 4.08 13.18
C ARG A 332 0.04 4.89 14.48
N THR A 333 -0.83 5.88 14.63
CA THR A 333 -0.89 6.75 15.84
C THR A 333 -1.16 5.95 17.11
N LEU A 334 -2.01 4.92 17.04
CA LEU A 334 -2.27 3.99 18.14
C LEU A 334 -1.01 3.20 18.52
N SER A 335 -0.30 2.66 17.52
CA SER A 335 0.93 1.90 17.76
C SER A 335 2.02 2.77 18.41
N ILE A 336 2.17 4.02 17.95
CA ILE A 336 3.11 4.98 18.55
C ILE A 336 2.72 5.29 19.99
N TRP A 337 1.42 5.47 20.27
CA TRP A 337 0.92 5.74 21.61
C TRP A 337 1.22 4.60 22.59
N ILE A 338 0.94 3.35 22.20
CA ILE A 338 1.23 2.17 23.03
C ILE A 338 2.73 2.09 23.37
N VAL A 339 3.60 2.29 22.38
CA VAL A 339 5.05 2.24 22.60
C VAL A 339 5.50 3.43 23.46
N SER A 340 4.93 4.62 23.26
CA SER A 340 5.26 5.81 24.05
C SER A 340 4.86 5.65 25.52
N LEU A 341 3.73 5.02 25.81
CA LEU A 341 3.35 4.62 27.17
C LEU A 341 4.34 3.62 27.76
N GLY A 342 4.75 2.61 27.00
CA GLY A 342 5.72 1.60 27.44
C GLY A 342 7.11 2.17 27.74
N LEU A 343 7.52 3.22 27.02
CA LEU A 343 8.77 3.95 27.24
C LEU A 343 8.68 5.01 28.34
N GLY A 344 7.49 5.26 28.90
CA GLY A 344 7.25 6.31 29.89
C GLY A 344 7.27 7.73 29.31
N TRP A 345 7.17 7.89 27.99
CA TRP A 345 7.08 9.20 27.33
C TRP A 345 5.69 9.84 27.45
N GLU A 346 4.67 9.03 27.74
CA GLU A 346 3.31 9.49 28.00
C GLU A 346 2.83 8.97 29.36
N VAL A 347 2.05 9.79 30.06
CA VAL A 347 1.48 9.46 31.37
C VAL A 347 -0.04 9.37 31.24
N LEU A 348 -0.61 8.35 31.86
CA LEU A 348 -2.07 8.19 31.94
C LEU A 348 -2.62 9.10 33.05
N VAL A 349 -3.31 10.15 32.66
CA VAL A 349 -3.99 11.08 33.57
C VAL A 349 -5.49 10.74 33.56
N PHE A 350 -5.96 10.14 34.64
CA PHE A 350 -7.38 9.82 34.80
C PHE A 350 -8.17 11.09 35.21
N PRO A 351 -9.31 11.42 34.57
CA PRO A 351 -10.07 10.64 33.58
C PRO A 351 -9.78 10.97 32.11
N ILE A 352 -8.91 11.95 31.82
CA ILE A 352 -8.67 12.49 30.47
C ILE A 352 -8.20 11.39 29.49
N SER A 353 -7.35 10.46 29.95
CA SER A 353 -6.85 9.37 29.12
C SER A 353 -7.93 8.37 28.68
N LEU A 354 -9.10 8.32 29.34
CA LEU A 354 -10.23 7.51 28.85
C LEU A 354 -10.76 8.04 27.51
N LEU A 355 -10.69 9.35 27.30
CA LEU A 355 -11.07 9.99 26.05
C LEU A 355 -10.12 9.58 24.92
N GLN A 356 -8.82 9.47 25.23
CA GLN A 356 -7.80 8.99 24.30
C GLN A 356 -8.06 7.54 23.88
N VAL A 357 -8.34 6.66 24.85
CA VAL A 357 -8.67 5.25 24.61
C VAL A 357 -9.94 5.13 23.76
N ALA A 358 -10.97 5.93 24.06
CA ALA A 358 -12.19 5.97 23.26
C ALA A 358 -11.93 6.42 21.82
N GLY A 359 -11.07 7.43 21.63
CA GLY A 359 -10.66 7.90 20.30
C GLY A 359 -9.95 6.83 19.48
N PHE A 360 -9.03 6.08 20.11
CA PHE A 360 -8.37 4.95 19.46
C PHE A 360 -9.33 3.79 19.16
N ALA A 361 -10.29 3.51 20.05
CA ALA A 361 -11.32 2.50 19.80
C ALA A 361 -12.18 2.87 18.58
N LEU A 362 -12.58 4.13 18.44
CA LEU A 362 -13.30 4.64 17.27
C LEU A 362 -12.46 4.53 15.99
N LEU A 363 -11.16 4.86 16.06
CA LEU A 363 -10.23 4.76 14.95
C LEU A 363 -10.10 3.31 14.43
N VAL A 364 -9.89 2.35 15.34
CA VAL A 364 -9.78 0.93 15.00
C VAL A 364 -11.12 0.41 14.46
N TYR A 365 -12.22 0.75 15.12
CA TYR A 365 -13.56 0.34 14.69
C TYR A 365 -13.89 0.86 13.29
N GLY A 366 -13.65 2.15 13.01
CA GLY A 366 -13.84 2.73 11.69
C GLY A 366 -12.97 2.05 10.65
N THR A 367 -11.72 1.73 10.99
CA THR A 367 -10.80 1.04 10.07
C THR A 367 -11.29 -0.37 9.72
N PHE A 368 -11.81 -1.12 10.69
CA PHE A 368 -12.37 -2.45 10.44
C PHE A 368 -13.70 -2.41 9.69
N LEU A 369 -14.53 -1.39 9.95
CA LEU A 369 -15.79 -1.18 9.23
C LEU A 369 -15.53 -0.87 7.75
N PHE A 370 -14.53 -0.04 7.44
CA PHE A 370 -14.16 0.29 6.06
C PHE A 370 -13.69 -0.95 5.28
N ASN A 371 -12.86 -1.77 5.92
CA ASN A 371 -12.28 -3.00 5.33
C ASN A 371 -13.22 -4.22 5.39
N ARG A 372 -14.49 -4.04 5.78
CA ARG A 372 -15.50 -5.11 5.95
C ARG A 372 -15.08 -6.25 6.89
N LEU A 373 -14.12 -6.02 7.79
CA LEU A 373 -13.72 -6.97 8.83
C LEU A 373 -14.81 -7.11 9.90
N VAL A 374 -15.57 -6.03 10.13
CA VAL A 374 -16.74 -6.00 11.02
C VAL A 374 -18.01 -5.87 10.19
N ARG A 375 -19.05 -6.62 10.55
CA ARG A 375 -20.35 -6.56 9.87
C ARG A 375 -20.94 -5.15 10.05
N PRO A 376 -21.24 -4.41 8.97
CA PRO A 376 -21.94 -3.14 9.11
C PRO A 376 -23.32 -3.38 9.74
N PRO A 377 -23.83 -2.43 10.54
CA PRO A 377 -25.15 -2.55 11.13
C PRO A 377 -26.20 -2.70 10.01
N SER A 378 -27.25 -3.46 10.30
CA SER A 378 -28.23 -3.96 9.31
C SER A 378 -28.84 -2.87 8.42
N PHE A 379 -28.99 -1.64 8.94
CA PHE A 379 -29.54 -0.49 8.22
C PHE A 379 -28.59 0.15 7.20
N LEU A 380 -27.29 -0.13 7.26
CA LEU A 380 -26.26 0.39 6.32
C LEU A 380 -25.80 -0.64 5.30
N ARG A 381 -26.37 -1.85 5.34
CA ARG A 381 -26.02 -2.88 4.38
C ARG A 381 -26.49 -2.47 2.99
N PRO A 382 -25.64 -2.64 1.96
CA PRO A 382 -26.12 -2.79 0.60
C PRO A 382 -27.30 -3.76 0.59
N ARG A 383 -28.43 -3.38 -0.01
CA ARG A 383 -29.43 -4.36 -0.43
C ARG A 383 -28.69 -5.32 -1.35
N SER A 384 -28.66 -6.59 -0.98
CA SER A 384 -27.84 -7.68 -1.52
C SER A 384 -27.65 -7.58 -3.05
N GLU A 385 -26.40 -7.62 -3.51
CA GLU A 385 -26.13 -8.55 -4.62
C GLU A 385 -26.07 -9.91 -3.96
N ASP A 386 -26.99 -10.79 -4.35
CA ASP A 386 -27.06 -12.17 -3.91
C ASP A 386 -25.71 -12.83 -4.19
N VAL A 387 -24.94 -13.09 -3.14
CA VAL A 387 -24.10 -14.28 -3.12
C VAL A 387 -25.11 -15.42 -3.02
N PRO A 388 -25.25 -16.31 -4.03
CA PRO A 388 -26.07 -17.49 -3.85
C PRO A 388 -25.54 -18.18 -2.60
N ALA A 389 -26.43 -18.36 -1.62
CA ALA A 389 -26.18 -19.34 -0.57
C ALA A 389 -25.76 -20.63 -1.28
N ALA A 390 -24.79 -21.35 -0.70
CA ALA A 390 -24.40 -22.68 -1.17
C ALA A 390 -25.68 -23.45 -1.54
N PRO A 391 -25.78 -24.02 -2.76
CA PRO A 391 -26.99 -24.71 -3.16
C PRO A 391 -27.23 -25.81 -2.15
N THR A 392 -28.40 -25.77 -1.51
CA THR A 392 -28.98 -26.96 -0.90
C THR A 392 -29.06 -28.02 -2.01
N GLU A 393 -28.71 -29.26 -1.67
CA GLU A 393 -28.44 -30.37 -2.62
C GLU A 393 -29.57 -30.62 -3.64
N ASP A 394 -30.78 -30.10 -3.43
CA ASP A 394 -31.93 -30.19 -4.34
C ASP A 394 -31.97 -29.14 -5.49
N GLU A 395 -31.31 -27.98 -5.37
CA GLU A 395 -31.37 -26.93 -6.43
C GLU A 395 -30.28 -27.10 -7.50
N GLY A 396 -29.27 -27.93 -7.23
CA GLY A 396 -28.19 -28.24 -8.18
C GLY A 396 -28.66 -29.11 -9.34
N GLU A 397 -29.55 -30.07 -9.09
CA GLU A 397 -30.04 -31.00 -10.12
C GLU A 397 -30.97 -30.30 -11.12
N THR A 398 -31.77 -29.33 -10.67
CA THR A 398 -32.68 -28.58 -11.55
C THR A 398 -31.92 -27.61 -12.46
N GLN A 399 -30.83 -27.00 -11.98
CA GLN A 399 -29.98 -26.14 -12.82
C GLN A 399 -29.13 -26.92 -13.82
N THR A 400 -28.69 -28.14 -13.49
CA THR A 400 -28.01 -29.01 -14.46
C THR A 400 -28.95 -29.51 -15.55
N LEU A 401 -30.19 -29.88 -15.21
CA LEU A 401 -31.20 -30.30 -16.20
C LEU A 401 -31.60 -29.16 -17.15
N LEU A 402 -31.76 -27.93 -16.63
CA LEU A 402 -32.06 -26.76 -17.47
C LEU A 402 -30.87 -26.33 -18.34
N ALA A 403 -29.63 -26.58 -17.90
CA ALA A 403 -28.43 -26.31 -18.70
C ALA A 403 -28.22 -27.38 -19.79
N GLU A 404 -28.59 -28.63 -19.53
CA GLU A 404 -28.53 -29.75 -20.48
C GLU A 404 -29.60 -29.59 -21.57
N GLU A 405 -30.83 -29.21 -21.21
CA GLU A 405 -31.92 -28.92 -22.14
C GLU A 405 -31.61 -27.69 -23.04
N ALA A 406 -30.94 -26.67 -22.50
CA ALA A 406 -30.49 -25.51 -23.28
C ALA A 406 -29.31 -25.81 -24.23
N LEU A 407 -28.49 -26.83 -23.92
CA LEU A 407 -27.38 -27.29 -24.76
C LEU A 407 -27.87 -28.16 -25.93
N GLU A 408 -28.94 -28.94 -25.75
CA GLU A 408 -29.57 -29.71 -26.84
C GLU A 408 -30.33 -28.82 -27.83
N ASP A 409 -31.01 -27.76 -27.37
CA ASP A 409 -31.73 -26.82 -28.24
C ASP A 409 -30.82 -25.94 -29.12
N THR A 410 -29.53 -25.83 -28.76
CA THR A 410 -28.55 -25.05 -29.55
C THR A 410 -27.75 -25.92 -30.54
N ALA A 411 -27.98 -27.25 -30.55
CA ALA A 411 -27.28 -28.21 -31.40
C ALA A 411 -28.16 -28.78 -32.52
N ILE A 412 -28.95 -27.93 -33.20
CA ILE A 412 -29.57 -28.28 -34.48
C ILE A 412 -28.77 -27.62 -35.61
N LEU A 413 -27.74 -28.34 -36.08
CA LEU A 413 -27.06 -28.03 -37.34
C LEU A 413 -27.98 -28.43 -38.52
N PRO A 414 -28.10 -27.61 -39.58
CA PRO A 414 -28.84 -28.01 -40.77
C PRO A 414 -28.10 -29.15 -41.49
N SER A 415 -28.76 -30.30 -41.60
CA SER A 415 -28.39 -31.31 -42.59
C SER A 415 -28.68 -30.78 -44.00
N GLU A 416 -27.80 -31.16 -44.93
CA GLU A 416 -27.85 -30.96 -46.39
C GLU A 416 -27.19 -29.69 -46.97
N LEU A 417 -25.93 -29.85 -47.41
CA LEU A 417 -25.55 -29.56 -48.81
C LEU A 417 -24.15 -30.13 -49.16
N GLY A 418 -24.08 -30.96 -50.21
CA GLY A 418 -22.93 -30.97 -51.12
C GLY A 418 -21.94 -32.14 -51.07
N ARG A 419 -22.32 -33.27 -51.68
CA ARG A 419 -21.39 -34.26 -52.26
C ARG A 419 -20.57 -33.66 -53.42
N SER A 420 -19.26 -33.92 -53.47
CA SER A 420 -18.50 -34.29 -54.69
C SER A 420 -17.15 -34.91 -54.27
N GLY A 421 -16.92 -36.21 -54.45
CA GLY A 421 -16.07 -36.76 -55.54
C GLY A 421 -14.58 -36.57 -55.22
N PHE A 422 -13.77 -37.61 -54.95
CA PHE A 422 -13.37 -38.65 -55.90
C PHE A 422 -12.90 -39.94 -55.19
N ASP A 423 -13.34 -41.07 -55.73
CA ASP A 423 -12.76 -42.42 -55.60
C ASP A 423 -11.37 -42.48 -56.24
N VAL A 424 -10.44 -43.24 -55.63
CA VAL A 424 -9.39 -43.96 -56.37
C VAL A 424 -9.22 -45.37 -55.77
N VAL A 425 -9.68 -46.35 -56.54
CA VAL A 425 -9.47 -47.81 -56.42
C VAL A 425 -7.99 -48.15 -56.74
N PRO A 426 -7.38 -49.19 -56.12
CA PRO A 426 -5.96 -49.51 -56.27
C PRO A 426 -5.67 -50.35 -57.54
N PRO A 427 -4.43 -50.34 -58.08
CA PRO A 427 -4.01 -51.33 -59.06
C PRO A 427 -3.20 -52.48 -58.41
N GLU A 428 -3.54 -53.71 -58.80
CA GLU A 428 -2.78 -54.93 -58.51
C GLU A 428 -1.54 -55.12 -59.42
N GLU A 429 -0.67 -56.02 -58.95
CA GLU A 429 0.39 -56.79 -59.62
C GLU A 429 1.66 -56.08 -60.12
N HIS A 430 2.81 -56.41 -59.52
CA HIS A 430 3.81 -57.33 -60.12
C HIS A 430 4.97 -57.65 -59.14
N ALA A 431 5.13 -58.96 -58.89
CA ALA A 431 6.37 -59.73 -58.78
C ALA A 431 7.50 -59.41 -57.76
N ALA A 432 7.80 -60.45 -56.96
CA ALA A 432 9.12 -61.04 -56.71
C ALA A 432 9.77 -60.89 -55.31
N HIS A 433 9.80 -62.06 -54.66
CA HIS A 433 10.87 -62.62 -53.81
C HIS A 433 10.84 -62.45 -52.28
N PRO A 434 11.33 -63.47 -51.55
CA PRO A 434 10.67 -64.02 -50.38
C PRO A 434 11.55 -63.97 -49.13
N HIS A 435 10.96 -64.03 -47.93
CA HIS A 435 11.66 -64.67 -46.82
C HIS A 435 10.70 -65.45 -45.91
N LYS A 436 11.01 -66.74 -45.85
CA LYS A 436 10.44 -67.76 -44.98
C LYS A 436 10.75 -67.46 -43.51
N HIS A 437 9.76 -67.63 -42.64
CA HIS A 437 9.81 -68.42 -41.39
C HIS A 437 8.37 -68.49 -40.87
N SER A 438 7.62 -69.57 -41.15
CA SER A 438 7.65 -70.90 -40.54
C SER A 438 7.21 -70.94 -39.08
N ARG A 439 6.16 -71.75 -38.89
CA ARG A 439 5.58 -72.32 -37.66
C ARG A 439 4.73 -71.39 -36.77
N ALA A 440 3.61 -71.84 -36.23
CA ALA A 440 2.79 -73.04 -36.41
C ALA A 440 1.56 -72.88 -35.51
N ARG A 441 0.40 -73.37 -35.98
CA ARG A 441 -0.64 -74.10 -35.22
C ARG A 441 -1.30 -73.34 -34.05
N THR A 442 -2.62 -73.33 -33.85
CA THR A 442 -3.69 -74.31 -34.14
C THR A 442 -5.02 -73.61 -33.81
N ALA A 443 -6.04 -73.73 -34.66
CA ALA A 443 -7.31 -74.46 -34.42
C ALA A 443 -8.19 -73.83 -33.31
N SER A 444 -9.50 -73.63 -33.43
CA SER A 444 -10.59 -74.29 -34.18
C SER A 444 -11.79 -73.31 -34.18
N ALA A 445 -12.43 -72.96 -35.30
CA ALA A 445 -13.48 -73.72 -36.00
C ALA A 445 -14.62 -74.21 -35.09
N GLY A 446 -15.83 -73.68 -35.31
CA GLY A 446 -17.07 -74.11 -34.64
C GLY A 446 -18.27 -73.23 -35.00
N PRO A 447 -19.18 -73.63 -35.92
CA PRO A 447 -20.07 -72.69 -36.62
C PRO A 447 -21.58 -73.03 -36.54
N VAL A 448 -22.41 -72.13 -37.12
CA VAL A 448 -23.75 -72.30 -37.74
C VAL A 448 -25.01 -72.51 -36.87
N LEU A 449 -26.08 -71.83 -37.32
CA LEU A 449 -27.54 -72.10 -37.32
C LEU A 449 -28.30 -70.94 -36.66
N ALA A 450 -28.99 -70.00 -37.33
CA ALA A 450 -30.00 -70.00 -38.40
C ALA A 450 -31.33 -70.68 -38.01
N ALA A 451 -32.44 -70.00 -38.40
CA ALA A 451 -33.88 -70.24 -38.12
C ALA A 451 -34.39 -69.45 -36.89
N ASP A 452 -35.57 -68.82 -36.88
CA ASP A 452 -36.68 -68.73 -37.83
C ASP A 452 -37.56 -67.53 -37.43
N ASP A 453 -38.39 -67.08 -38.38
CA ASP A 453 -39.42 -66.04 -38.24
C ASP A 453 -40.50 -66.39 -37.20
N GLY A 454 -41.15 -65.38 -36.63
CA GLY A 454 -42.25 -65.59 -35.69
C GLY A 454 -42.90 -64.30 -35.16
N ASP A 455 -43.61 -63.62 -36.04
CA ASP A 455 -44.61 -62.59 -35.80
C ASP A 455 -45.61 -62.97 -34.69
N PHE A 456 -45.87 -62.10 -33.70
CA PHE A 456 -47.18 -61.98 -33.03
C PHE A 456 -47.29 -60.67 -32.22
N ARG A 457 -48.24 -59.83 -32.64
CA ARG A 457 -48.83 -58.70 -31.89
C ARG A 457 -49.62 -59.22 -30.68
N VAL A 458 -49.53 -58.54 -29.54
CA VAL A 458 -50.59 -57.75 -28.85
C VAL A 458 -49.91 -56.80 -27.88
#